data_AF-W2LU35-F1
#
_entry.id   AF-W2LU35-F1
#
_cell.length_a   1.000
_cell.length_b   1.000
_cell.length_c   1.000
_cell.angle_alpha   90.00
_cell.angle_beta   90.00
_cell.angle_gamma   90.00
#
_symmetry.space_group_name_H-M   'P 1'
#
loop_
_entity.id
_entity.type
_entity.pdbx_description
1 polymer ?
#
loop_
_entity_poly.entity_id
_entity_poly.type
_entity_poly.pdbx_seq_one_letter_code
_entity_poly.pdbx_strand_id
1 'polypeptide(L)' 'MSSGVTVDDEVITQLKEFKLKRAPNDHRYIIYKIVDDTTIVIDSTGPRSESYEDLAKKLTQVTTDCRYALVDYD' A
#
# COMPACT_ATOMS: atom_id res chain seq x y z
N MET A 1 15.66 15.25 11.80
CA MET A 1 14.26 15.71 11.81
C MET A 1 13.37 14.49 11.66
N SER A 2 13.08 13.74 12.73
CA SER A 2 12.00 12.75 12.68
C SER A 2 10.71 13.52 12.93
N SER A 3 10.12 14.08 11.88
CA SER A 3 8.69 14.41 11.93
C SER A 3 7.98 13.11 12.27
N GLY A 4 7.25 13.07 13.38
CA GLY A 4 6.57 11.85 13.82
C GLY A 4 5.49 11.51 12.80
N VAL A 5 5.81 10.61 11.87
CA VAL A 5 4.83 10.09 10.91
C VAL A 5 3.97 9.08 11.65
N THR A 6 2.68 9.39 11.73
CA THR A 6 1.64 8.54 12.30
C THR A 6 1.19 7.55 11.23
N VAL A 7 0.96 6.31 11.62
CA VAL A 7 0.40 5.27 10.74
C VAL A 7 -1.04 5.09 11.14
N ASP A 8 -1.94 5.09 10.16
CA ASP A 8 -3.33 4.79 10.43
C ASP A 8 -3.48 3.35 10.98
N ASP A 9 -4.34 3.15 11.98
CA ASP A 9 -4.55 1.83 12.58
C ASP A 9 -5.12 0.81 11.57
N GLU A 10 -5.84 1.29 10.53
CA GLU A 10 -6.32 0.46 9.43
C GLU A 10 -5.17 -0.10 8.60
N VAL A 11 -4.13 0.70 8.36
CA VAL A 11 -2.90 0.26 7.65
C VAL A 11 -2.24 -0.88 8.39
N ILE A 12 -2.13 -0.77 9.73
CA ILE A 12 -1.51 -1.79 10.57
C ILE A 12 -2.34 -3.07 10.55
N THR A 13 -3.67 -2.94 10.61
CA THR A 13 -4.60 -4.08 10.60
C THR A 13 -4.53 -4.81 9.27
N GLN A 14 -4.65 -4.07 8.15
CA GLN A 14 -4.61 -4.65 6.82
C GLN A 14 -3.24 -5.28 6.50
N LEU A 15 -2.14 -4.66 6.94
CA LEU A 15 -0.79 -5.22 6.80
C LEU A 15 -0.65 -6.57 7.54
N LYS A 16 -1.22 -6.69 8.75
CA LYS A 16 -1.22 -7.96 9.50
C LYS A 16 -2.02 -9.03 8.78
N GLU A 17 -3.19 -8.69 8.24
CA GLU A 17 -4.04 -9.63 7.50
C GLU A 17 -3.39 -10.06 6.18
N PHE A 18 -2.76 -9.12 5.47
CA PHE A 18 -1.96 -9.36 4.28
C PHE A 18 -0.80 -10.32 4.55
N LYS A 19 -0.03 -10.10 5.62
CA LYS A 19 1.06 -11.02 6.03
C LYS A 19 0.57 -12.42 6.35
N LEU A 20 -0.65 -12.55 6.88
CA LEU A 20 -1.26 -13.84 7.20
C LEU A 20 -1.89 -14.52 5.97
N LYS A 21 -1.86 -13.89 4.79
CA LYS A 21 -2.51 -14.36 3.54
C LYS A 21 -3.96 -14.79 3.78
N ARG A 22 -4.66 -14.08 4.68
CA ARG A 22 -6.06 -14.39 5.05
C ARG A 22 -7.01 -13.75 4.04
N ALA A 23 -7.88 -14.55 3.45
CA ALA A 23 -9.00 -14.04 2.68
C ALA A 23 -9.90 -13.16 3.59
N PRO A 24 -10.38 -11.99 3.12
CA PRO A 24 -10.31 -11.45 1.75
C PRO A 24 -9.08 -10.58 1.42
N ASN A 25 -8.15 -10.38 2.36
CA ASN A 25 -6.99 -9.48 2.23
C ASN A 25 -5.75 -10.15 1.60
N ASP A 26 -5.96 -11.22 0.82
CA ASP A 26 -4.92 -11.87 0.01
C ASP A 26 -4.65 -11.05 -1.27
N HIS A 27 -4.06 -9.88 -1.07
CA HIS A 27 -3.68 -8.96 -2.13
C HIS A 27 -2.28 -9.33 -2.65
N ARG A 28 -1.99 -9.01 -3.92
CA ARG A 28 -0.63 -9.11 -4.48
C ARG A 28 0.25 -7.97 -3.95
N TYR A 29 -0.35 -6.79 -3.84
CA TYR A 29 0.33 -5.59 -3.44
C TYR A 29 -0.61 -4.60 -2.76
N ILE A 30 -0.03 -3.71 -1.96
CA ILE A 30 -0.71 -2.60 -1.29
C ILE A 30 0.08 -1.33 -1.57
N ILE A 31 -0.61 -0.28 -2.02
CA ILE A 31 -0.07 1.05 -2.25
C ILE A 31 -0.52 1.95 -1.10
N TYR A 32 0.44 2.62 -0.49
CA TYR A 32 0.25 3.61 0.56
C TYR A 32 0.63 4.99 0.04
N LYS A 33 -0.01 6.01 0.63
CA LYS A 33 0.35 7.41 0.45
C LYS A 33 0.51 8.07 1.81
N ILE A 34 1.30 9.13 1.83
CA ILE A 34 1.37 10.04 2.97
C ILE A 34 0.40 11.19 2.70
N VAL A 35 -0.50 11.42 3.65
CA VAL A 35 -1.40 12.58 3.67
C VAL A 35 -0.86 13.55 4.72
N ASP A 36 -0.90 14.84 4.37
CA ASP A 36 -0.47 15.95 5.23
C ASP A 36 0.96 15.82 5.79
N ASP A 37 1.86 15.15 5.04
CA ASP A 37 3.26 14.85 5.42
C ASP A 37 3.45 14.16 6.78
N THR A 38 2.36 13.64 7.35
CA THR A 38 2.31 13.20 8.75
C THR A 38 1.55 11.89 8.92
N THR A 39 0.68 11.50 7.99
CA THR A 39 -0.16 10.30 8.16
C THR A 39 -0.03 9.34 6.99
N ILE A 40 0.35 8.10 7.25
CA ILE A 40 0.38 7.03 6.23
C ILE A 40 -1.01 6.40 6.16
N VAL A 41 -1.59 6.37 4.96
CA VAL A 41 -2.88 5.74 4.66
C VAL A 41 -2.79 4.79 3.47
N ILE A 42 -3.73 3.84 3.36
CA ILE A 42 -3.87 3.00 2.17
C ILE A 42 -4.46 3.83 1.04
N ASP A 43 -3.80 3.80 -0.11
CA ASP A 43 -4.32 4.42 -1.32
C ASP A 43 -5.02 3.41 -2.23
N SER A 44 -4.41 2.23 -2.44
CA SER A 44 -4.98 1.20 -3.30
C SER A 44 -4.43 -0.18 -2.97
N THR A 45 -5.24 -1.21 -3.17
CA THR A 45 -4.85 -2.62 -3.03
C THR A 45 -5.03 -3.33 -4.36
N GLY A 46 -4.07 -4.18 -4.74
CA GLY A 46 -4.16 -5.02 -5.93
C GLY A 46 -4.47 -6.46 -5.57
N PRO A 47 -5.55 -7.10 -6.07
CA PRO A 47 -5.81 -8.51 -5.84
C PRO A 47 -4.69 -9.38 -6.45
N ARG A 48 -4.60 -10.64 -6.01
CA ARG A 48 -3.58 -11.61 -6.49
C ARG A 48 -3.59 -11.84 -8.00
N SER A 49 -4.74 -11.57 -8.64
CA SER A 49 -4.95 -11.64 -10.08
C SER A 49 -4.29 -10.49 -10.87
N GLU A 50 -3.95 -9.37 -10.23
CA GLU A 50 -3.27 -8.26 -10.89
C GLU A 50 -1.76 -8.53 -11.03
N SER A 51 -1.20 -8.03 -12.13
CA SER A 51 0.21 -8.20 -12.48
C SER A 51 1.07 -7.03 -12.00
N TYR A 52 2.38 -7.19 -12.05
CA TYR A 52 3.32 -6.09 -11.78
C TYR A 52 3.13 -4.91 -12.75
N GLU A 53 2.71 -5.17 -13.99
CA GLU A 53 2.42 -4.10 -14.96
C GLU A 53 1.22 -3.26 -14.52
N ASP A 54 0.21 -3.87 -13.89
CA ASP A 54 -0.97 -3.14 -13.38
C ASP A 54 -0.58 -2.24 -12.20
N LEU A 55 0.29 -2.73 -11.31
CA LEU A 55 0.92 -1.91 -10.27
C LEU A 55 1.71 -0.75 -10.88
N ALA A 56 2.57 -1.03 -11.86
CA ALA A 56 3.39 -0.01 -12.50
C ALA A 56 2.52 1.05 -13.16
N LYS A 57 1.46 0.67 -13.87
CA LYS A 57 0.48 1.60 -14.46
C LYS A 57 -0.14 2.50 -13.39
N LYS A 58 -0.59 1.94 -12.27
CA LYS A 58 -1.16 2.70 -11.14
C LYS A 58 -0.14 3.68 -10.53
N LEU A 59 1.13 3.30 -10.44
CA LEU A 59 2.19 4.19 -9.94
C LEU A 59 2.54 5.28 -10.95
N THR A 60 2.63 4.95 -12.24
CA THR A 60 2.96 5.93 -13.30
C THR A 60 1.86 6.96 -13.55
N GLN A 61 0.62 6.67 -13.17
CA GLN A 61 -0.47 7.65 -13.18
C GLN A 61 -0.26 8.76 -12.15
N VAL A 62 0.64 8.56 -11.19
CA VAL A 62 0.93 9.48 -10.10
C VAL A 62 2.19 10.24 -10.47
N THR A 63 2.00 11.39 -11.10
CA THR A 63 3.09 12.19 -11.65
C THR A 63 3.73 13.15 -10.65
N THR A 64 3.04 13.47 -9.55
CA THR A 64 3.40 14.58 -8.66
C THR A 64 3.65 14.17 -7.22
N ASP A 65 3.21 12.97 -6.82
CA ASP A 65 3.26 12.52 -5.43
C ASP A 65 4.09 11.24 -5.27
N CYS A 66 4.75 11.11 -4.11
CA CYS A 66 5.43 9.88 -3.75
C CYS A 66 4.43 8.86 -3.19
N ARG A 67 4.52 7.61 -3.65
CA ARG A 67 3.76 6.48 -3.12
C ARG A 67 4.68 5.36 -2.68
N TYR A 68 4.26 4.63 -1.66
CA TYR A 68 4.95 3.43 -1.18
C TYR A 68 4.16 2.22 -1.63
N ALA A 69 4.81 1.23 -2.24
CA ALA A 69 4.17 -0.02 -2.59
C ALA A 69 4.82 -1.18 -1.82
N LEU A 70 3.98 -1.98 -1.17
CA LEU A 70 4.34 -3.27 -0.58
C LEU A 70 3.86 -4.34 -1.54
N VAL A 71 4.77 -5.19 -2.02
CA VAL A 71 4.46 -6.28 -2.94
C VAL A 71 4.87 -7.58 -2.29
N ASP A 72 3.97 -8.55 -2.22
CA ASP A 72 4.33 -9.91 -1.81
C ASP A 72 4.87 -10.64 -3.04
N TYR A 73 6.20 -10.84 -3.05
CA TYR A 73 6.89 -11.62 -4.06
C TYR A 73 7.25 -12.95 -3.43
N ASP A 74 6.45 -13.97 -3.76
CA ASP A 74 6.67 -15.38 -3.40
C ASP A 74 7.64 -16.03 -4.39
#